data_AF-A0A6C0HIE7-F1
#
_entry.id   AF-A0A6C0HIE7-F1
#
_cell.length_a   1.000
_cell.length_b   1.000
_cell.length_c   1.000
_cell.angle_alpha   90.00
_cell.angle_beta   90.00
_cell.angle_gamma   90.00
#
_symmetry.space_group_name_H-M   'P 1'
#
loop_
_entity.id
_entity.type
_entity.pdbx_description
1 polymer ?
#
loop_
_entity_poly.entity_id
_entity_poly.type
_entity_poly.pdbx_seq_one_letter_code
_entity_poly.pdbx_strand_id
1 'polypeptide(L)'
;MSNYRKHGDINTHKQSLSVYYTFPRASINFQENPLELTHVAQYTLIGVPFYSSSMYNYLSELKVKAQVLNEKWIYYNSYMWLYLPTTLKNECISNIPHIFQENVFVHSNIILYEMIEMFSVLNLYLFSADQLVINTCHFGNNNDIFGESVKYVFNSHGKEVICCDRKKKDFITIDATCEHDNEYDISKTALFFICKALLIQRKRGVLILKIGDCFTKLSLDIIYFLSSFYEKTYFMKPTVSFLASGSRYVICKDFRNDRLCEKIHSYLNTLHKQITTCVESTFITRILHEQIPVMFSNRLEEINSILGQPRLEYIHQCLTQYEQCNEKAGHTMPNDVRKCVDWCIRFKVPIRNAYHGGFIR
;
A
#
# COMPACT_ATOMS: atom_id res chain seq x y z
N MET A 1 25.15 -34.92 -35.14
CA MET A 1 23.83 -34.34 -35.47
C MET A 1 22.83 -34.99 -34.51
N SER A 2 22.07 -34.32 -33.64
CA SER A 2 21.71 -32.91 -33.50
C SER A 2 21.79 -32.48 -32.02
N ASN A 3 22.30 -31.26 -31.82
CA ASN A 3 22.25 -30.55 -30.54
C ASN A 3 20.87 -29.88 -30.43
N TYR A 4 19.98 -30.39 -29.58
CA TYR A 4 18.81 -29.63 -29.14
C TYR A 4 19.24 -28.64 -28.04
N ARG A 5 19.51 -27.40 -28.44
CA ARG A 5 19.65 -26.26 -27.54
C ARG A 5 18.29 -26.00 -26.87
N LYS A 6 18.22 -26.16 -25.55
CA LYS A 6 17.17 -25.58 -24.71
C LYS A 6 17.28 -24.05 -24.76
N HIS A 7 16.55 -23.42 -25.67
CA HIS A 7 16.21 -22.00 -25.59
C HIS A 7 14.92 -21.89 -24.77
N GLY A 8 15.00 -21.46 -23.52
CA GLY A 8 13.83 -21.34 -22.65
C GLY A 8 13.97 -20.55 -21.35
N ASP A 9 15.17 -20.24 -20.85
CA ASP A 9 15.33 -19.69 -19.48
C ASP A 9 16.02 -18.33 -19.40
N ILE A 10 15.88 -17.45 -20.40
CA ILE A 10 16.59 -16.14 -20.41
C ILE A 10 15.70 -14.97 -19.95
N ASN A 11 14.37 -15.13 -19.82
CA ASN A 11 13.46 -14.00 -19.55
C ASN A 11 12.88 -13.89 -18.12
N THR A 12 13.26 -14.75 -17.17
CA THR A 12 12.67 -14.77 -15.81
C THR A 12 13.40 -13.88 -14.79
N HIS A 13 14.47 -13.19 -15.18
CA HIS A 13 15.27 -12.33 -14.29
C HIS A 13 15.14 -10.83 -14.57
N LYS A 14 13.93 -10.33 -14.84
CA LYS A 14 13.67 -8.92 -14.53
C LYS A 14 13.66 -8.78 -13.01
N GLN A 15 14.78 -8.38 -12.43
CA GLN A 15 14.82 -7.94 -11.02
C GLN A 15 13.72 -6.88 -10.85
N SER A 16 12.72 -7.16 -10.00
CA SER A 16 11.70 -6.18 -9.65
C SER A 16 12.39 -5.07 -8.87
N LEU A 17 12.78 -4.00 -9.55
CA LEU A 17 13.17 -2.77 -8.88
C LEU A 17 11.92 -2.21 -8.20
N SER A 18 12.02 -1.89 -6.91
CA SER A 18 11.02 -1.09 -6.22
C SER A 18 10.89 0.26 -6.93
N VAL A 19 9.79 0.47 -7.66
CA VAL A 19 9.52 1.73 -8.35
C VAL A 19 8.42 2.46 -7.60
N TYR A 20 8.60 3.76 -7.46
CA TYR A 20 7.57 4.68 -6.99
C TYR A 20 7.21 5.65 -8.12
N TYR A 21 6.00 6.17 -8.07
CA TYR A 21 5.46 7.08 -9.09
C TYR A 21 5.06 8.38 -8.44
N THR A 22 5.56 9.51 -8.94
CA THR A 22 5.14 10.83 -8.47
C THR A 22 3.72 11.13 -8.91
N PHE A 23 2.94 11.71 -8.01
CA PHE A 23 1.63 12.27 -8.29
C PHE A 23 1.71 13.81 -8.22
N PRO A 24 1.13 14.55 -9.17
CA PRO A 24 1.20 16.01 -9.20
C PRO A 24 0.57 16.62 -7.94
N ARG A 25 1.03 17.82 -7.59
CA ARG A 25 0.47 18.58 -6.47
C ARG A 25 -0.79 19.31 -6.92
N ALA A 26 -1.91 19.03 -6.26
CA ALA A 26 -3.18 19.72 -6.51
C ALA A 26 -3.21 21.15 -5.96
N SER A 27 -4.10 21.96 -6.54
CA SER A 27 -4.51 23.25 -5.98
C SER A 27 -6.03 23.25 -5.92
N ILE A 28 -6.57 23.32 -4.71
CA ILE A 28 -8.00 23.14 -4.46
C ILE A 28 -8.59 24.41 -3.89
N ASN A 29 -9.75 24.82 -4.39
CA ASN A 29 -10.56 25.83 -3.73
C ASN A 29 -11.61 25.17 -2.82
N PHE A 30 -11.30 25.09 -1.53
CA PHE A 30 -12.21 24.47 -0.55
C PHE A 30 -13.51 25.29 -0.42
N GLN A 31 -14.66 24.65 -0.59
CA GLN A 31 -15.99 25.23 -0.38
C GLN A 31 -16.51 24.88 1.02
N GLU A 32 -17.54 25.57 1.52
CA GLU A 32 -18.04 25.31 2.88
C GLU A 32 -18.70 23.93 3.04
N ASN A 33 -19.41 23.45 2.01
CA ASN A 33 -19.99 22.12 2.01
C ASN A 33 -19.10 21.16 1.19
N PRO A 34 -18.46 20.15 1.79
CA PRO A 34 -17.46 19.33 1.11
C PRO A 34 -18.04 18.14 0.34
N LEU A 35 -19.24 17.65 0.68
CA LEU A 35 -19.72 16.34 0.24
C LEU A 35 -20.85 16.42 -0.78
N GLU A 36 -20.71 15.64 -1.84
CA GLU A 36 -21.81 15.24 -2.72
C GLU A 36 -22.22 13.81 -2.39
N LEU A 37 -23.51 13.60 -2.12
CA LEU A 37 -24.09 12.31 -1.80
C LEU A 37 -25.06 11.87 -2.91
N THR A 38 -25.15 10.56 -3.15
CA THR A 38 -26.20 9.97 -4.00
C THR A 38 -26.96 8.86 -3.26
N HIS A 39 -28.22 8.67 -3.62
CA HIS A 39 -29.12 7.69 -3.02
C HIS A 39 -29.03 6.30 -3.69
N VAL A 40 -29.32 5.24 -2.92
CA VAL A 40 -29.27 3.82 -3.36
C VAL A 40 -30.09 3.53 -4.63
N ALA A 41 -31.13 4.31 -4.96
CA ALA A 41 -31.90 4.06 -6.18
C ALA A 41 -31.09 4.24 -7.49
N GLN A 42 -29.89 4.85 -7.43
CA GLN A 42 -28.95 5.02 -8.54
C GLN A 42 -27.68 4.14 -8.40
N TYR A 43 -27.72 3.15 -7.50
CA TYR A 43 -26.58 2.35 -7.02
C TYR A 43 -25.88 1.47 -8.08
N THR A 44 -26.47 1.27 -9.25
CA THR A 44 -25.92 0.43 -10.33
C THR A 44 -24.58 0.93 -10.89
N LEU A 45 -24.13 2.14 -10.54
CA LEU A 45 -22.90 2.76 -11.04
C LEU A 45 -21.69 2.70 -10.07
N ILE A 46 -21.86 2.29 -8.80
CA ILE A 46 -20.77 2.32 -7.81
C ILE A 46 -19.83 1.11 -7.94
N GLY A 47 -20.31 0.00 -8.50
CA GLY A 47 -19.48 -1.15 -8.88
C GLY A 47 -18.83 -1.05 -10.27
N VAL A 48 -19.05 0.07 -10.98
CA VAL A 48 -18.51 0.30 -12.31
C VAL A 48 -17.26 1.17 -12.19
N PRO A 49 -16.13 0.75 -12.79
CA PRO A 49 -14.90 1.53 -12.76
C PRO A 49 -15.11 2.83 -13.53
N PHE A 50 -14.77 3.95 -12.91
CA PHE A 50 -14.74 5.23 -13.60
C PHE A 50 -13.42 5.42 -14.37
N TYR A 51 -12.34 4.83 -13.86
CA TYR A 51 -11.00 4.85 -14.45
C TYR A 51 -10.50 3.44 -14.74
N SER A 52 -9.67 3.29 -15.77
CA SER A 52 -9.01 2.02 -16.11
C SER A 52 -9.98 0.85 -16.33
N SER A 53 -11.12 1.10 -16.98
CA SER A 53 -12.23 0.13 -17.09
C SER A 53 -11.82 -1.22 -17.68
N SER A 54 -10.96 -1.24 -18.71
CA SER A 54 -10.46 -2.48 -19.31
C SER A 54 -9.68 -3.34 -18.31
N MET A 55 -8.81 -2.71 -17.51
CA MET A 55 -8.04 -3.40 -16.48
C MET A 55 -8.96 -3.96 -15.40
N TYR A 56 -9.92 -3.17 -14.92
CA TYR A 56 -10.89 -3.59 -13.92
C TYR A 56 -11.72 -4.79 -14.39
N ASN A 57 -12.24 -4.74 -15.62
CA ASN A 57 -13.07 -5.81 -16.18
C ASN A 57 -12.28 -7.11 -16.30
N TYR A 58 -11.05 -7.04 -16.82
CA TYR A 58 -10.20 -8.23 -16.92
C TYR A 58 -9.80 -8.78 -15.55
N LEU A 59 -9.44 -7.91 -14.58
CA LEU A 59 -9.18 -8.33 -13.20
C LEU A 59 -10.41 -9.01 -12.58
N SER A 60 -11.60 -8.49 -12.83
CA SER A 60 -12.86 -9.04 -12.32
C SER A 60 -13.12 -10.43 -12.89
N GLU A 61 -12.87 -10.64 -14.19
CA GLU A 61 -12.95 -11.97 -14.82
C GLU A 61 -11.97 -12.96 -14.16
N LEU A 62 -10.71 -12.56 -13.95
CA LEU A 62 -9.70 -13.39 -13.30
C LEU A 62 -10.08 -13.71 -11.84
N LYS A 63 -10.62 -12.74 -11.09
CA LYS A 63 -11.10 -12.92 -9.72
C LYS A 63 -12.26 -13.92 -9.66
N VAL A 64 -13.21 -13.86 -10.61
CA VAL A 64 -14.33 -14.83 -10.68
C VAL A 64 -13.80 -16.24 -10.97
N LYS A 65 -12.89 -16.40 -11.93
CA LYS A 65 -12.23 -17.69 -12.22
C LYS A 65 -11.52 -18.26 -10.99
N ALA A 66 -10.75 -17.43 -10.29
CA ALA A 66 -10.07 -17.79 -9.05
C ALA A 66 -11.03 -18.26 -7.94
N GLN A 67 -12.18 -17.59 -7.79
CA GLN A 67 -13.20 -17.94 -6.79
C GLN A 67 -13.86 -19.29 -7.08
N VAL A 68 -14.18 -19.57 -8.35
CA VAL A 68 -14.77 -20.86 -8.76
C VAL A 68 -13.87 -22.03 -8.39
N LEU A 69 -12.56 -21.84 -8.46
CA LEU A 69 -11.57 -22.86 -8.10
C LEU A 69 -11.31 -22.93 -6.57
N ASN A 70 -11.84 -22.02 -5.75
CA ASN A 70 -11.60 -21.91 -4.30
C ASN A 70 -10.11 -21.71 -3.92
N GLU A 71 -9.34 -21.00 -4.75
CA GLU A 71 -7.89 -21.12 -4.69
C GLU A 71 -7.19 -20.05 -3.87
N LYS A 72 -6.75 -20.45 -2.67
CA LYS A 72 -5.93 -19.63 -1.78
C LYS A 72 -4.49 -19.45 -2.28
N TRP A 73 -3.99 -20.31 -3.17
CA TRP A 73 -2.58 -20.25 -3.62
C TRP A 73 -2.28 -19.08 -4.56
N ILE A 74 -3.29 -18.43 -5.15
CA ILE A 74 -3.11 -17.18 -5.90
C ILE A 74 -2.55 -16.08 -4.99
N TYR A 75 -2.78 -16.18 -3.68
CA TYR A 75 -2.22 -15.28 -2.67
C TYR A 75 -0.86 -15.74 -2.13
N TYR A 76 -0.20 -16.70 -2.77
CA TYR A 76 1.18 -17.05 -2.45
C TYR A 76 2.09 -15.83 -2.61
N ASN A 77 3.01 -15.66 -1.66
CA ASN A 77 4.00 -14.59 -1.69
C ASN A 77 5.38 -15.16 -1.41
N SER A 78 6.27 -15.07 -2.41
CA SER A 78 7.65 -15.54 -2.30
C SER A 78 8.45 -14.89 -1.18
N TYR A 79 8.03 -13.70 -0.71
CA TYR A 79 8.69 -12.98 0.37
C TYR A 79 8.24 -13.40 1.78
N MET A 80 7.31 -14.34 1.91
CA MET A 80 6.86 -14.81 3.22
C MET A 80 7.99 -15.39 4.08
N TRP A 81 9.04 -15.92 3.43
CA TRP A 81 10.22 -16.51 4.09
C TRP A 81 11.10 -15.49 4.82
N LEU A 82 10.86 -14.19 4.61
CA LEU A 82 11.49 -13.15 5.44
C LEU A 82 11.08 -13.27 6.90
N TYR A 83 9.85 -13.72 7.18
CA TYR A 83 9.25 -13.76 8.52
C TYR A 83 8.58 -15.08 8.90
N LEU A 84 8.45 -16.04 7.97
CA LEU A 84 8.02 -17.40 8.25
C LEU A 84 9.22 -18.37 8.18
N PRO A 85 9.25 -19.40 9.04
CA PRO A 85 10.28 -20.41 8.97
C PRO A 85 10.18 -21.21 7.67
N THR A 86 11.31 -21.43 6.99
CA THR A 86 11.34 -22.27 5.79
C THR A 86 11.25 -23.75 6.18
N THR A 87 10.69 -24.58 5.30
CA THR A 87 10.66 -26.03 5.52
C THR A 87 12.06 -26.67 5.49
N LEU A 88 13.06 -25.99 4.92
CA LEU A 88 14.42 -26.50 4.77
C LEU A 88 15.27 -26.34 6.04
N LYS A 89 15.13 -25.21 6.73
CA LYS A 89 16.00 -24.84 7.87
C LYS A 89 15.23 -24.54 9.15
N ASN A 90 13.89 -24.57 9.11
CA ASN A 90 12.98 -24.23 10.22
C ASN A 90 13.25 -22.86 10.86
N GLU A 91 13.84 -21.95 10.09
CA GLU A 91 14.14 -20.58 10.47
C GLU A 91 13.67 -19.63 9.37
N CYS A 92 13.32 -18.40 9.73
CA CYS A 92 13.10 -17.33 8.77
C CYS A 92 14.44 -16.77 8.28
N ILE A 93 14.44 -16.08 7.13
CA ILE A 93 15.66 -15.59 6.51
C ILE A 93 16.20 -14.34 7.23
N SER A 94 15.31 -13.43 7.60
CA SER A 94 15.72 -12.20 8.27
C SER A 94 16.06 -12.46 9.75
N ASN A 95 17.04 -11.72 10.25
CA ASN A 95 17.43 -11.72 11.65
C ASN A 95 16.93 -10.44 12.35
N ILE A 96 15.63 -10.17 12.21
CA ILE A 96 14.94 -9.08 12.89
C ILE A 96 13.89 -9.70 13.83
N PRO A 97 13.72 -9.20 15.06
CA PRO A 97 12.60 -9.62 15.90
C PRO A 97 11.26 -9.36 15.19
N HIS A 98 10.46 -10.41 15.04
CA HIS A 98 9.10 -10.29 14.50
C HIS A 98 8.14 -9.86 15.59
N ILE A 99 7.07 -9.18 15.18
CA ILE A 99 6.01 -8.74 16.08
C ILE A 99 5.05 -9.93 16.22
N PHE A 100 5.09 -10.57 17.39
CA PHE A 100 4.21 -11.67 17.73
C PHE A 100 2.99 -11.12 18.47
N GLN A 101 1.80 -11.28 17.90
CA GLN A 101 0.53 -11.08 18.61
C GLN A 101 0.07 -12.44 19.14
N GLU A 102 -0.36 -12.49 20.42
CA GLU A 102 -0.96 -13.69 20.99
C GLU A 102 -2.24 -14.03 20.20
N ASN A 103 -2.33 -15.27 19.68
CA ASN A 103 -3.44 -15.83 18.89
C ASN A 103 -3.72 -15.18 17.50
N VAL A 104 -2.88 -15.52 16.49
CA VAL A 104 -3.07 -15.32 15.02
C VAL A 104 -2.73 -13.87 14.55
N PHE A 105 -2.00 -13.51 13.47
CA PHE A 105 -1.48 -14.10 12.21
C PHE A 105 -0.02 -13.59 11.99
N VAL A 106 0.96 -14.48 11.77
CA VAL A 106 2.37 -14.09 11.49
C VAL A 106 2.52 -13.29 10.17
N HIS A 107 1.53 -13.39 9.27
CA HIS A 107 1.58 -12.81 7.92
C HIS A 107 1.56 -11.29 7.89
N SER A 108 1.01 -10.63 8.91
CA SER A 108 1.00 -9.17 8.99
C SER A 108 2.40 -8.58 9.22
N ASN A 109 3.39 -9.39 9.60
CA ASN A 109 4.80 -8.96 9.67
C ASN A 109 5.35 -8.49 8.30
N ILE A 110 4.66 -8.79 7.19
CA ILE A 110 4.96 -8.21 5.88
C ILE A 110 5.03 -6.67 5.92
N ILE A 111 4.21 -6.02 6.77
CA ILE A 111 4.15 -4.55 6.93
C ILE A 111 5.51 -3.98 7.36
N LEU A 112 6.27 -4.71 8.20
CA LEU A 112 7.60 -4.30 8.62
C LEU A 112 8.55 -4.18 7.42
N TYR A 113 8.53 -5.16 6.52
CA TYR A 113 9.38 -5.17 5.33
C TYR A 113 8.90 -4.15 4.30
N GLU A 114 7.59 -3.99 4.13
CA GLU A 114 7.01 -2.92 3.32
C GLU A 114 7.49 -1.55 3.81
N MET A 115 7.53 -1.32 5.13
CA MET A 115 8.04 -0.10 5.74
C MET A 115 9.54 0.10 5.52
N ILE A 116 10.37 -0.92 5.77
CA ILE A 116 11.82 -0.85 5.53
C ILE A 116 12.10 -0.44 4.07
N GLU A 117 11.41 -1.08 3.13
CA GLU A 117 11.55 -0.79 1.70
C GLU A 117 11.11 0.65 1.36
N MET A 118 9.93 1.08 1.81
CA MET A 118 9.45 2.46 1.58
C MET A 118 10.41 3.52 2.15
N PHE A 119 10.89 3.31 3.37
CA PHE A 119 11.81 4.25 4.02
C PHE A 119 13.15 4.34 3.28
N SER A 120 13.68 3.21 2.84
CA SER A 120 14.94 3.16 2.10
C SER A 120 14.81 3.78 0.71
N VAL A 121 13.71 3.52 0.00
CA VAL A 121 13.51 4.00 -1.38
C VAL A 121 13.21 5.49 -1.42
N LEU A 122 12.39 6.00 -0.49
CA LEU A 122 11.94 7.40 -0.48
C LEU A 122 12.71 8.29 0.51
N ASN A 123 13.69 7.73 1.21
CA ASN A 123 14.49 8.40 2.24
C ASN A 123 13.60 9.11 3.28
N LEU A 124 12.69 8.34 3.89
CA LEU A 124 11.69 8.87 4.82
C LEU A 124 12.25 9.13 6.24
N TYR A 125 13.47 8.67 6.52
CA TYR A 125 14.18 8.96 7.76
C TYR A 125 14.75 10.40 7.82
N LEU A 126 14.80 11.11 6.68
CA LEU A 126 15.38 12.45 6.59
C LEU A 126 14.44 13.51 7.17
N PHE A 127 14.51 13.67 8.49
CA PHE A 127 14.09 14.87 9.20
C PHE A 127 15.30 15.78 9.45
N SER A 128 15.11 16.96 10.05
CA SER A 128 16.25 17.82 10.46
C SER A 128 17.29 16.99 11.23
N ALA A 129 18.58 17.28 11.03
CA ALA A 129 19.68 16.57 11.69
C ALA A 129 19.55 16.57 13.22
N ASP A 130 19.06 17.68 13.78
CA ASP A 130 18.84 17.85 15.22
C ASP A 130 17.57 17.17 15.75
N GLN A 131 16.71 16.64 14.87
CA GLN A 131 15.46 16.00 15.28
C GLN A 131 15.69 14.53 15.62
N LEU A 132 16.08 14.28 16.87
CA LEU A 132 16.29 12.95 17.43
C LEU A 132 14.99 12.25 17.84
N VAL A 133 13.96 13.02 18.18
CA VAL A 133 12.65 12.49 18.62
C VAL A 133 11.60 12.70 17.54
N ILE A 134 10.89 11.63 17.18
CA ILE A 134 9.86 11.61 16.15
C ILE A 134 8.51 11.28 16.81
N ASN A 135 7.56 12.22 16.74
CA ASN A 135 6.20 11.96 17.21
C ASN A 135 5.40 11.24 16.13
N THR A 136 4.89 10.07 16.44
CA THR A 136 4.16 9.24 15.47
C THR A 136 2.70 9.03 15.86
N CYS A 137 1.89 8.65 14.88
CA CYS A 137 0.51 8.21 15.08
C CYS A 137 0.12 7.23 13.98
N HIS A 138 -0.65 6.21 14.33
CA HIS A 138 -1.24 5.29 13.40
C HIS A 138 -2.77 5.36 13.51
N PHE A 139 -3.44 5.21 12.38
CA PHE A 139 -4.89 5.08 12.28
C PHE A 139 -5.26 3.84 11.46
N GLY A 140 -6.23 3.07 11.94
CA GLY A 140 -6.78 1.93 11.22
C GLY A 140 -6.27 0.59 11.75
N ASN A 141 -6.23 -0.39 10.86
CA ASN A 141 -5.93 -1.78 11.19
C ASN A 141 -4.42 -2.02 11.41
N ASN A 142 -4.08 -3.10 12.12
CA ASN A 142 -2.69 -3.49 12.39
C ASN A 142 -1.88 -2.44 13.20
N ASN A 143 -2.55 -1.69 14.09
CA ASN A 143 -1.93 -0.59 14.85
C ASN A 143 -0.61 -0.96 15.53
N ASP A 144 -0.57 -2.09 16.25
CA ASP A 144 0.65 -2.52 16.95
C ASP A 144 1.79 -2.79 15.97
N ILE A 145 1.47 -3.43 14.83
CA ILE A 145 2.46 -3.82 13.83
C ILE A 145 3.01 -2.59 13.12
N PHE A 146 2.16 -1.64 12.74
CA PHE A 146 2.61 -0.36 12.18
C PHE A 146 3.45 0.42 13.20
N GLY A 147 3.02 0.50 14.46
CA GLY A 147 3.73 1.18 15.53
C GLY A 147 5.15 0.64 15.73
N GLU A 148 5.27 -0.69 15.89
CA GLU A 148 6.56 -1.35 16.06
C GLU A 148 7.42 -1.31 14.79
N SER A 149 6.81 -1.39 13.60
CA SER A 149 7.54 -1.25 12.33
C SER A 149 8.16 0.13 12.18
N VAL A 150 7.40 1.19 12.48
CA VAL A 150 7.88 2.57 12.43
C VAL A 150 8.99 2.78 13.47
N LYS A 151 8.81 2.25 14.68
CA LYS A 151 9.82 2.28 15.75
C LYS A 151 11.11 1.59 15.34
N TYR A 152 11.04 0.41 14.73
CA TYR A 152 12.20 -0.32 14.22
C TYR A 152 12.98 0.51 13.19
N VAL A 153 12.29 1.05 12.19
CA VAL A 153 12.96 1.79 11.12
C VAL A 153 13.56 3.12 11.61
N PHE A 154 12.92 3.83 12.54
CA PHE A 154 13.52 5.05 13.10
C PHE A 154 14.68 4.77 14.07
N ASN A 155 14.54 3.76 14.94
CA ASN A 155 15.58 3.40 15.90
C ASN A 155 16.86 2.94 15.20
N SER A 156 16.75 2.19 14.10
CA SER A 156 17.90 1.80 13.26
C SER A 156 18.64 2.99 12.64
N HIS A 157 18.03 4.17 12.61
CA HIS A 157 18.63 5.43 12.16
C HIS A 157 18.91 6.40 13.32
N GLY A 158 18.97 5.91 14.57
CA GLY A 158 19.32 6.69 15.75
C GLY A 158 18.25 7.68 16.21
N LYS A 159 16.98 7.47 15.83
CA LYS A 159 15.85 8.33 16.20
C LYS A 159 14.92 7.61 17.16
N GLU A 160 14.55 8.28 18.23
CA GLU A 160 13.57 7.80 19.21
C GLU A 160 12.14 8.10 18.75
N VAL A 161 11.24 7.14 18.90
CA VAL A 161 9.83 7.27 18.52
C VAL A 161 8.95 7.44 19.75
N ILE A 162 8.07 8.45 19.70
CA ILE A 162 7.11 8.73 20.78
C ILE A 162 5.68 8.82 20.23
N CYS A 163 4.74 8.13 20.88
CA CYS A 163 3.32 8.19 20.58
C CYS A 163 2.58 9.06 21.61
N CYS A 164 2.70 10.40 21.54
CA CYS A 164 1.98 11.31 22.45
C CYS A 164 0.73 11.92 21.82
N ASP A 165 -0.46 11.73 22.40
CA ASP A 165 -1.74 12.20 21.83
C ASP A 165 -1.91 13.72 21.71
N ARG A 166 -1.22 14.51 22.55
CA ARG A 166 -1.43 15.97 22.60
C ARG A 166 -0.54 16.78 21.66
N LYS A 167 0.46 16.16 21.02
CA LYS A 167 1.41 16.86 20.14
C LYS A 167 1.08 16.61 18.67
N LYS A 168 1.38 17.61 17.84
CA LYS A 168 1.42 17.44 16.38
C LYS A 168 2.40 16.32 16.01
N LYS A 169 2.10 15.56 14.97
CA LYS A 169 2.79 14.33 14.58
C LYS A 169 3.74 14.60 13.41
N ASP A 170 4.97 14.14 13.55
CA ASP A 170 5.99 14.19 12.50
C ASP A 170 5.74 13.15 11.42
N PHE A 171 5.22 11.99 11.81
CA PHE A 171 4.99 10.85 10.92
C PHE A 171 3.65 10.19 11.23
N ILE A 172 2.75 10.11 10.24
CA ILE A 172 1.45 9.47 10.39
C ILE A 172 1.37 8.29 9.43
N THR A 173 0.79 7.18 9.90
CA THR A 173 0.41 6.06 9.05
C THR A 173 -1.09 5.84 9.11
N ILE A 174 -1.70 5.46 8.00
CA ILE A 174 -3.11 5.11 7.91
C ILE A 174 -3.21 3.78 7.18
N ASP A 175 -3.80 2.77 7.81
CA ASP A 175 -4.23 1.54 7.14
C ASP A 175 -5.75 1.56 6.97
N ALA A 176 -6.20 1.96 5.79
CA ALA A 176 -7.62 2.02 5.46
C ALA A 176 -8.17 0.68 4.91
N THR A 177 -7.32 -0.35 4.79
CA THR A 177 -7.74 -1.64 4.22
C THR A 177 -8.65 -2.38 5.20
N CYS A 178 -9.67 -3.05 4.67
CA CYS A 178 -10.63 -3.86 5.42
C CYS A 178 -10.69 -5.29 4.86
N GLU A 179 -11.33 -6.20 5.57
CA GLU A 179 -11.40 -7.63 5.20
C GLU A 179 -12.07 -7.88 3.83
N HIS A 180 -13.00 -7.01 3.41
CA HIS A 180 -13.85 -7.24 2.24
C HIS A 180 -13.30 -6.69 0.91
N ASP A 181 -12.03 -6.24 0.83
CA ASP A 181 -11.39 -5.66 -0.39
C ASP A 181 -12.32 -4.79 -1.24
N ASN A 182 -13.16 -3.99 -0.58
CA ASN A 182 -14.16 -3.12 -1.20
C ASN A 182 -13.60 -1.70 -1.33
N GLU A 183 -13.45 -1.22 -2.57
CA GLU A 183 -12.85 0.09 -2.84
C GLU A 183 -13.61 1.24 -2.15
N TYR A 184 -14.93 1.20 -2.10
CA TYR A 184 -15.74 2.26 -1.49
C TYR A 184 -15.53 2.31 0.03
N ASP A 185 -15.60 1.17 0.71
CA ASP A 185 -15.42 1.11 2.16
C ASP A 185 -14.01 1.53 2.57
N ILE A 186 -13.00 1.10 1.81
CA ILE A 186 -11.61 1.52 1.99
C ILE A 186 -11.49 3.04 1.78
N SER A 187 -12.12 3.59 0.74
CA SER A 187 -12.09 5.02 0.44
C SER A 187 -12.78 5.85 1.53
N LYS A 188 -13.94 5.42 2.01
CA LYS A 188 -14.67 6.06 3.11
C LYS A 188 -13.85 6.05 4.40
N THR A 189 -13.20 4.92 4.70
CA THR A 189 -12.31 4.76 5.87
C THR A 189 -11.07 5.63 5.77
N ALA A 190 -10.43 5.64 4.59
CA ALA A 190 -9.27 6.49 4.31
C ALA A 190 -9.62 7.96 4.52
N LEU A 191 -10.74 8.42 3.96
CA LEU A 191 -11.20 9.79 4.09
C LEU A 191 -11.46 10.20 5.55
N PHE A 192 -12.09 9.32 6.33
CA PHE A 192 -12.32 9.53 7.76
C PHE A 192 -11.01 9.77 8.52
N PHE A 193 -10.01 8.91 8.31
CA PHE A 193 -8.72 9.04 8.98
C PHE A 193 -7.87 10.19 8.44
N ILE A 194 -7.91 10.48 7.14
CA ILE A 194 -7.21 11.62 6.53
C ILE A 194 -7.66 12.93 7.19
N CYS A 195 -8.97 13.11 7.43
CA CYS A 195 -9.47 14.32 8.07
C CYS A 195 -8.83 14.54 9.45
N LYS A 196 -8.75 13.48 10.28
CA LYS A 196 -8.08 13.54 11.59
C LYS A 196 -6.57 13.75 11.47
N ALA A 197 -5.93 13.01 10.56
CA ALA A 197 -4.49 13.04 10.37
C ALA A 197 -4.00 14.44 9.97
N LEU A 198 -4.66 15.09 9.01
CA LEU A 198 -4.30 16.45 8.57
C LEU A 198 -4.39 17.46 9.72
N LEU A 199 -5.38 17.34 10.59
CA LEU A 199 -5.55 18.22 11.76
C LEU A 199 -4.42 18.07 12.79
N ILE A 200 -3.76 16.91 12.87
CA ILE A 200 -2.65 16.69 13.81
C ILE A 200 -1.27 16.62 13.15
N GLN A 201 -1.18 16.70 11.82
CA GLN A 201 0.10 16.65 11.11
C GLN A 201 0.96 17.88 11.41
N ARG A 202 2.24 17.67 11.74
CA ARG A 202 3.24 18.73 11.92
C ARG A 202 3.74 19.23 10.56
N LYS A 203 4.10 20.51 10.47
CA LYS A 203 4.76 21.09 9.29
C LYS A 203 5.99 20.25 8.91
N ARG A 204 6.18 19.99 7.62
CA ARG A 204 7.21 19.10 7.05
C ARG A 204 7.06 17.62 7.42
N GLY A 205 5.97 17.23 8.07
CA GLY A 205 5.74 15.84 8.41
C GLY A 205 5.41 14.97 7.20
N VAL A 206 5.44 13.66 7.43
CA VAL A 206 5.17 12.61 6.44
C VAL A 206 3.89 11.88 6.79
N LEU A 207 3.12 11.48 5.77
CA LEU A 207 1.97 10.60 5.92
C LEU A 207 2.09 9.44 4.93
N ILE A 208 1.93 8.21 5.42
CA ILE A 208 1.80 7.00 4.59
C ILE A 208 0.37 6.49 4.72
N LEU A 209 -0.31 6.36 3.59
CA LEU A 209 -1.67 5.84 3.50
C LEU A 209 -1.67 4.53 2.71
N LYS A 210 -2.04 3.43 3.35
CA LYS A 210 -2.31 2.14 2.70
C LYS A 210 -3.75 2.09 2.23
N ILE A 211 -3.94 1.84 0.94
CA ILE A 211 -5.24 1.73 0.27
C ILE A 211 -5.26 0.52 -0.66
N GLY A 212 -6.45 0.18 -1.15
CA GLY A 212 -6.67 -0.87 -2.14
C GLY A 212 -6.64 -0.34 -3.57
N ASP A 213 -7.58 -0.83 -4.37
CA ASP A 213 -7.75 -0.39 -5.74
C ASP A 213 -8.27 1.06 -5.86
N CYS A 214 -8.01 1.71 -7.00
CA CYS A 214 -8.30 3.12 -7.24
C CYS A 214 -8.93 3.33 -8.63
N PHE A 215 -10.13 2.79 -8.83
CA PHE A 215 -10.88 2.88 -10.09
C PHE A 215 -12.04 3.87 -10.03
N THR A 216 -12.38 4.38 -8.85
CA THR A 216 -13.54 5.27 -8.65
C THR A 216 -13.16 6.76 -8.66
N LYS A 217 -14.17 7.62 -8.86
CA LYS A 217 -14.01 9.07 -8.68
C LYS A 217 -13.62 9.44 -7.26
N LEU A 218 -14.18 8.75 -6.26
CA LEU A 218 -13.87 9.00 -4.86
C LEU A 218 -12.39 8.74 -4.56
N SER A 219 -11.82 7.65 -5.10
CA SER A 219 -10.38 7.38 -5.00
C SER A 219 -9.56 8.53 -5.57
N LEU A 220 -9.88 9.01 -6.78
CA LEU A 220 -9.17 10.16 -7.37
C LEU A 220 -9.34 11.43 -6.52
N ASP A 221 -10.55 11.73 -6.05
CA ASP A 221 -10.80 12.88 -5.19
C ASP A 221 -9.94 12.81 -3.91
N ILE A 222 -9.84 11.64 -3.25
CA ILE A 222 -9.03 11.45 -2.04
C ILE A 222 -7.55 11.72 -2.34
N ILE A 223 -7.02 11.16 -3.44
CA ILE A 223 -5.61 11.30 -3.82
C ILE A 223 -5.30 12.76 -4.18
N TYR A 224 -6.17 13.40 -4.96
CA TYR A 224 -6.07 14.79 -5.35
C TYR A 224 -6.14 15.71 -4.12
N PHE A 225 -7.12 15.48 -3.24
CA PHE A 225 -7.28 16.16 -1.96
C PHE A 225 -6.02 16.08 -1.11
N LEU A 226 -5.51 14.87 -0.86
CA LEU A 226 -4.32 14.66 -0.06
C LEU A 226 -3.09 15.32 -0.70
N SER A 227 -2.94 15.25 -2.02
CA SER A 227 -1.81 15.88 -2.73
C SER A 227 -1.74 17.40 -2.59
N SER A 228 -2.84 18.08 -2.26
CA SER A 228 -2.86 19.54 -2.08
C SER A 228 -2.16 20.00 -0.79
N PHE A 229 -2.01 19.09 0.18
CA PHE A 229 -1.48 19.37 1.52
C PHE A 229 0.02 19.09 1.70
N TYR A 230 0.67 18.49 0.70
CA TYR A 230 2.06 18.05 0.79
C TYR A 230 2.86 18.58 -0.39
N GLU A 231 4.18 18.72 -0.23
CA GLU A 231 5.03 19.12 -1.35
C GLU A 231 5.21 18.00 -2.37
N LYS A 232 5.24 16.74 -1.92
CA LYS A 232 5.44 15.58 -2.78
C LYS A 232 4.50 14.44 -2.40
N THR A 233 3.87 13.84 -3.39
CA THR A 233 3.01 12.67 -3.24
C THR A 233 3.52 11.56 -4.16
N TYR A 234 3.57 10.33 -3.65
CA TYR A 234 4.07 9.17 -4.35
C TYR A 234 3.11 8.00 -4.24
N PHE A 235 3.00 7.21 -5.30
CA PHE A 235 2.44 5.87 -5.27
C PHE A 235 3.56 4.85 -5.23
N MET A 236 3.43 3.86 -4.35
CA MET A 236 4.38 2.77 -4.27
C MET A 236 3.67 1.46 -3.89
N LYS A 237 4.05 0.37 -4.55
CA LYS A 237 3.76 -0.98 -4.10
C LYS A 237 5.11 -1.63 -3.79
N PRO A 238 5.49 -1.78 -2.50
CA PRO A 238 6.72 -2.47 -2.14
C PRO A 238 6.80 -3.86 -2.79
N THR A 239 8.00 -4.27 -3.16
CA THR A 239 8.24 -5.54 -3.86
C THR A 239 7.85 -6.74 -3.01
N VAL A 240 7.94 -6.62 -1.69
CA VAL A 240 7.53 -7.67 -0.75
C VAL A 240 6.02 -7.83 -0.66
N SER A 241 5.22 -6.84 -1.07
CA SER A 241 3.76 -6.88 -1.00
C SER A 241 3.19 -8.02 -1.86
N PHE A 242 2.04 -8.57 -1.46
CA PHE A 242 1.34 -9.59 -2.24
C PHE A 242 1.04 -9.09 -3.66
N LEU A 243 1.58 -9.80 -4.66
CA LEU A 243 1.47 -9.39 -6.07
C LEU A 243 0.02 -9.46 -6.58
N ALA A 244 -0.75 -10.46 -6.14
CA ALA A 244 -2.18 -10.59 -6.46
C ALA A 244 -3.09 -9.55 -5.76
N SER A 245 -2.58 -8.83 -4.75
CA SER A 245 -3.35 -7.84 -4.00
C SER A 245 -3.35 -6.47 -4.70
N GLY A 246 -4.47 -5.76 -4.60
CA GLY A 246 -4.60 -4.35 -5.01
C GLY A 246 -3.98 -3.37 -4.01
N SER A 247 -3.54 -3.86 -2.84
CA SER A 247 -2.93 -3.03 -1.81
C SER A 247 -1.71 -2.31 -2.33
N ARG A 248 -1.71 -1.00 -2.09
CA ARG A 248 -0.69 -0.03 -2.49
C ARG A 248 -0.61 1.09 -1.45
N TYR A 249 0.46 1.86 -1.52
CA TYR A 249 0.72 2.97 -0.60
C TYR A 249 0.74 4.30 -1.34
N VAL A 250 0.07 5.29 -0.77
CA VAL A 250 0.23 6.70 -1.09
C VAL A 250 1.12 7.32 -0.01
N ILE A 251 2.30 7.80 -0.40
CA ILE A 251 3.27 8.41 0.50
C ILE A 251 3.33 9.91 0.24
N CYS A 252 3.02 10.69 1.25
CA CYS A 252 2.98 12.15 1.20
C CYS A 252 4.09 12.73 2.08
N LYS A 253 4.95 13.57 1.48
CA LYS A 253 6.14 14.13 2.13
C LYS A 253 6.09 15.66 2.17
N ASP A 254 6.61 16.19 3.28
CA ASP A 254 6.71 17.62 3.57
C ASP A 254 5.34 18.30 3.67
N PHE A 255 4.61 18.04 4.76
CA PHE A 255 3.31 18.65 5.03
C PHE A 255 3.36 20.19 5.09
N ARG A 256 2.38 20.81 4.41
CA ARG A 256 2.24 22.26 4.26
C ARG A 256 1.23 22.84 5.25
N ASN A 257 1.69 23.07 6.48
CA ASN A 257 0.84 23.60 7.55
C ASN A 257 0.34 25.04 7.28
N ASP A 258 1.00 25.79 6.39
CA ASP A 258 0.54 27.10 5.89
C ASP A 258 -0.84 27.04 5.22
N ARG A 259 -1.27 25.86 4.76
CA ARG A 259 -2.60 25.64 4.19
C ARG A 259 -3.68 25.48 5.24
N LEU A 260 -3.38 25.16 6.50
CA LEU A 260 -4.41 24.91 7.51
C LEU A 260 -4.97 26.22 8.11
N CYS A 261 -5.56 27.08 7.29
CA CYS A 261 -6.32 28.23 7.78
C CYS A 261 -7.66 27.79 8.42
N GLU A 262 -8.37 28.71 9.07
CA GLU A 262 -9.65 28.43 9.73
C GLU A 262 -10.69 27.82 8.79
N LYS A 263 -10.73 28.31 7.53
CA LYS A 263 -11.62 27.79 6.48
C LYS A 263 -11.39 26.30 6.22
N ILE A 264 -10.12 25.88 6.16
CA ILE A 264 -9.76 24.48 5.91
C ILE A 264 -9.97 23.62 7.16
N HIS A 265 -9.71 24.15 8.36
CA HIS A 265 -10.09 23.47 9.61
C HIS A 265 -11.60 23.20 9.67
N SER A 266 -12.42 24.21 9.35
CA SER A 266 -13.88 24.07 9.25
C SER A 266 -14.28 23.02 8.22
N TYR A 267 -13.69 23.06 7.02
CA TYR A 267 -13.90 22.05 5.97
C TYR A 267 -13.62 20.63 6.48
N LEU A 268 -12.45 20.39 7.09
CA LEU A 268 -12.04 19.07 7.59
C LEU A 268 -13.00 18.56 8.68
N ASN A 269 -13.43 19.45 9.60
CA ASN A 269 -14.36 19.10 10.66
C ASN A 269 -15.76 18.77 10.12
N THR A 270 -16.25 19.57 9.17
CA THR A 270 -17.55 19.34 8.52
C THR A 270 -17.53 18.05 7.72
N LEU A 271 -16.48 17.81 6.93
CA LEU A 271 -16.28 16.59 6.16
C LEU A 271 -16.26 15.36 7.08
N HIS A 272 -15.46 15.40 8.14
CA HIS A 272 -15.39 14.33 9.13
C HIS A 272 -16.76 14.05 9.79
N LYS A 273 -17.48 15.10 10.19
CA LYS A 273 -18.83 14.97 10.77
C LYS A 273 -19.80 14.32 9.78
N GLN A 274 -19.84 14.81 8.55
CA GLN A 274 -20.74 14.31 7.51
C GLN A 274 -20.45 12.84 7.14
N ILE A 275 -19.19 12.41 7.09
CA ILE A 275 -18.81 11.01 6.89
C ILE A 275 -19.34 10.13 8.03
N THR A 276 -19.23 10.63 9.26
CA THR A 276 -19.67 9.91 10.47
C THR A 276 -21.20 9.81 10.54
N THR A 277 -21.92 10.82 10.07
CA THR A 277 -23.39 10.85 10.05
C THR A 277 -24.01 10.28 8.76
N CYS A 278 -23.19 9.82 7.81
CA CYS A 278 -23.65 9.28 6.54
C CYS A 278 -24.45 7.99 6.78
N VAL A 279 -25.74 8.03 6.49
CA VAL A 279 -26.67 6.90 6.63
C VAL A 279 -26.38 5.80 5.61
N GLU A 280 -26.71 4.56 5.96
CA GLU A 280 -26.48 3.37 5.13
C GLU A 280 -27.11 3.45 3.72
N SER A 281 -28.15 4.29 3.55
CA SER A 281 -28.84 4.51 2.28
C SER A 281 -28.21 5.59 1.38
N THR A 282 -27.02 6.09 1.72
CA THR A 282 -26.32 7.12 0.95
C THR A 282 -24.87 6.74 0.68
N PHE A 283 -24.39 7.09 -0.52
CA PHE A 283 -23.02 6.88 -0.92
C PHE A 283 -22.31 8.20 -1.19
N ILE A 284 -21.07 8.29 -0.71
CA ILE A 284 -20.17 9.41 -1.00
C ILE A 284 -19.64 9.25 -2.42
N THR A 285 -20.04 10.14 -3.33
CA THR A 285 -19.57 10.09 -4.72
C THR A 285 -18.40 11.02 -4.98
N ARG A 286 -18.45 12.22 -4.39
CA ARG A 286 -17.42 13.25 -4.51
C ARG A 286 -17.21 13.95 -3.18
N ILE A 287 -15.98 14.40 -2.97
CA ILE A 287 -15.62 15.32 -1.89
C ILE A 287 -15.14 16.68 -2.44
N LEU A 288 -15.17 16.84 -3.76
CA LEU A 288 -14.75 18.04 -4.48
C LEU A 288 -15.82 18.43 -5.51
N HIS A 289 -16.31 19.66 -5.41
CA HIS A 289 -17.24 20.25 -6.39
C HIS A 289 -16.54 20.62 -7.70
N GLU A 290 -15.24 20.91 -7.64
CA GLU A 290 -14.46 21.25 -8.83
C GLU A 290 -14.18 20.01 -9.70
N GLN A 291 -14.10 20.24 -11.02
CA GLN A 291 -13.62 19.22 -11.94
C GLN A 291 -12.11 19.08 -11.76
N ILE A 292 -11.66 17.87 -11.45
CA ILE A 292 -10.24 17.56 -11.37
C ILE A 292 -9.63 17.67 -12.77
N PRO A 293 -8.52 18.40 -12.95
CA PRO A 293 -7.87 18.52 -14.26
C PRO A 293 -7.48 17.14 -14.80
N VAL A 294 -7.68 16.93 -16.10
CA VAL A 294 -7.48 15.64 -16.80
C VAL A 294 -6.08 15.06 -16.61
N MET A 295 -5.06 15.89 -16.41
CA MET A 295 -3.71 15.43 -16.09
C MET A 295 -3.66 14.49 -14.87
N PHE A 296 -4.48 14.75 -13.84
CA PHE A 296 -4.50 13.94 -12.62
C PHE A 296 -5.20 12.59 -12.84
N SER A 297 -6.30 12.55 -13.58
CA SER A 297 -6.94 11.28 -13.94
C SER A 297 -6.03 10.45 -14.84
N ASN A 298 -5.41 11.06 -15.85
CA ASN A 298 -4.46 10.37 -16.73
C ASN A 298 -3.29 9.79 -15.93
N ARG A 299 -2.79 10.55 -14.94
CA ARG A 299 -1.71 10.06 -14.08
C ARG A 299 -2.14 8.90 -13.20
N LEU A 300 -3.37 8.91 -12.68
CA LEU A 300 -3.91 7.79 -11.91
C LEU A 300 -4.06 6.55 -12.80
N GLU A 301 -4.55 6.69 -14.03
CA GLU A 301 -4.68 5.59 -14.97
C GLU A 301 -3.33 5.00 -15.40
N GLU A 302 -2.33 5.85 -15.59
CA GLU A 302 -0.95 5.41 -15.85
C GLU A 302 -0.42 4.58 -14.67
N ILE A 303 -0.59 5.06 -13.44
CA ILE A 303 -0.16 4.34 -12.23
C ILE A 303 -0.93 3.02 -12.08
N ASN A 304 -2.24 3.03 -12.31
CA ASN A 304 -3.07 1.82 -12.31
C ASN A 304 -2.57 0.81 -13.34
N SER A 305 -2.23 1.25 -14.54
CA SER A 305 -1.72 0.38 -15.60
C SER A 305 -0.38 -0.23 -15.21
N ILE A 306 0.54 0.58 -14.67
CA ILE A 306 1.89 0.12 -14.32
C ILE A 306 1.87 -0.84 -13.12
N LEU A 307 1.12 -0.53 -12.06
CA LEU A 307 1.02 -1.41 -10.89
C LEU A 307 0.11 -2.62 -11.16
N GLY A 308 -0.86 -2.45 -12.05
CA GLY A 308 -1.90 -3.41 -12.35
C GLY A 308 -1.50 -4.52 -13.30
N GLN A 309 -0.67 -4.21 -14.29
CA GLN A 309 -0.28 -5.19 -15.30
C GLN A 309 0.50 -6.39 -14.71
N PRO A 310 1.51 -6.21 -13.84
CA PRO A 310 2.19 -7.34 -13.19
C PRO A 310 1.24 -8.20 -12.34
N ARG A 311 0.22 -7.59 -11.73
CA ARG A 311 -0.82 -8.29 -10.96
C ARG A 311 -1.68 -9.17 -11.87
N LEU A 312 -2.14 -8.62 -13.00
CA LEU A 312 -2.94 -9.34 -13.99
C LEU A 312 -2.17 -10.53 -14.57
N GLU A 313 -0.93 -10.28 -15.00
CA GLU A 313 -0.05 -11.32 -15.55
C GLU A 313 0.20 -12.44 -14.54
N TYR A 314 0.46 -12.10 -13.28
CA TYR A 314 0.66 -13.08 -12.22
C TYR A 314 -0.57 -13.95 -11.97
N ILE A 315 -1.75 -13.34 -11.78
CA ILE A 315 -2.99 -14.08 -11.53
C ILE A 315 -3.34 -14.96 -12.74
N HIS A 316 -3.17 -14.43 -13.96
CA HIS A 316 -3.42 -15.18 -15.18
C HIS A 316 -2.48 -16.39 -15.32
N GLN A 317 -1.16 -16.19 -15.16
CA GLN A 317 -0.18 -17.28 -15.20
C GLN A 317 -0.47 -18.35 -14.16
N CYS A 318 -0.82 -17.92 -12.95
CA CYS A 318 -1.28 -18.77 -11.87
C CYS A 318 -2.41 -19.70 -12.34
N LEU A 319 -3.51 -19.12 -12.84
CA LEU A 319 -4.68 -19.85 -13.30
C LEU A 319 -4.34 -20.80 -14.46
N THR A 320 -3.58 -20.34 -15.45
CA THR A 320 -3.19 -21.17 -16.60
C THR A 320 -2.33 -22.38 -16.20
N GLN A 321 -1.38 -22.20 -15.26
CA GLN A 321 -0.55 -23.31 -14.77
C GLN A 321 -1.41 -24.36 -14.04
N TYR A 322 -2.37 -23.91 -13.24
CA TYR A 322 -3.29 -24.80 -12.55
C TYR A 322 -4.15 -25.59 -13.54
N GLU A 323 -4.72 -24.94 -14.56
CA GLU A 323 -5.52 -25.58 -15.61
C GLU A 323 -4.72 -26.63 -16.40
N GLN A 324 -3.42 -26.43 -16.61
CA GLN A 324 -2.57 -27.33 -17.40
C GLN A 324 -2.01 -28.51 -16.63
N CYS A 325 -1.61 -28.32 -15.37
CA CYS A 325 -0.85 -29.31 -14.61
C CYS A 325 -1.60 -29.89 -13.42
N ASN A 326 -2.77 -29.35 -13.02
CA ASN A 326 -3.41 -29.60 -11.72
C ASN A 326 -2.45 -29.44 -10.52
N GLU A 327 -1.33 -28.75 -10.73
CA GLU A 327 -0.30 -28.48 -9.74
C GLU A 327 -0.21 -26.97 -9.51
N LYS A 328 0.16 -26.59 -8.28
CA LYS A 328 0.31 -25.18 -7.91
C LYS A 328 1.43 -24.55 -8.74
N ALA A 329 1.30 -23.25 -9.00
CA ALA A 329 2.30 -22.47 -9.72
C ALA A 329 3.72 -22.73 -9.20
N GLY A 330 4.68 -22.88 -10.12
CA GLY A 330 6.05 -23.41 -9.92
C GLY A 330 6.99 -22.58 -9.06
N HIS A 331 6.55 -22.18 -7.87
CA HIS A 331 7.37 -21.54 -6.85
C HIS A 331 8.28 -22.58 -6.21
N THR A 332 9.52 -22.65 -6.69
CA THR A 332 10.53 -23.48 -6.05
C THR A 332 11.11 -22.73 -4.84
N MET A 333 11.02 -23.36 -3.67
CA MET A 333 11.56 -22.82 -2.41
C MET A 333 12.97 -22.22 -2.55
N PRO A 334 13.93 -22.84 -3.27
CA PRO A 334 15.28 -22.27 -3.43
C PRO A 334 15.30 -20.91 -4.11
N ASN A 335 14.45 -20.69 -5.13
CA ASN A 335 14.39 -19.42 -5.84
C ASN A 335 13.77 -18.32 -4.97
N ASP A 336 12.74 -18.66 -4.20
CA ASP A 336 12.08 -17.70 -3.31
C ASP A 336 12.97 -17.31 -2.12
N VAL A 337 13.73 -18.27 -1.58
CA VAL A 337 14.75 -17.98 -0.57
C VAL A 337 15.83 -17.05 -1.13
N ARG A 338 16.32 -17.30 -2.34
CA ARG A 338 17.29 -16.40 -2.99
C ARG A 338 16.75 -14.98 -3.13
N LYS A 339 15.49 -14.81 -3.58
CA LYS A 339 14.84 -13.50 -3.67
C LYS A 339 14.80 -12.77 -2.31
N CYS A 340 14.47 -13.49 -1.24
CA CYS A 340 14.44 -12.92 0.11
C CYS A 340 15.83 -12.52 0.61
N VAL A 341 16.86 -13.35 0.35
CA VAL A 341 18.26 -13.02 0.68
C VAL A 341 18.71 -11.78 -0.09
N ASP A 342 18.45 -11.72 -1.40
CA ASP A 342 18.79 -10.57 -2.24
C ASP A 342 18.08 -9.30 -1.77
N TRP A 343 16.81 -9.42 -1.36
CA TRP A 343 16.05 -8.32 -0.76
C TRP A 343 16.68 -7.83 0.55
N CYS A 344 17.05 -8.74 1.46
CA CYS A 344 17.71 -8.38 2.72
C CYS A 344 19.04 -7.65 2.48
N ILE A 345 19.86 -8.14 1.54
CA ILE A 345 21.13 -7.50 1.15
C ILE A 345 20.87 -6.08 0.64
N ARG A 346 19.90 -5.92 -0.26
CA ARG A 346 19.56 -4.62 -0.87
C ARG A 346 19.14 -3.58 0.16
N PHE A 347 18.30 -3.97 1.12
CA PHE A 347 17.76 -3.08 2.14
C PHE A 347 18.53 -3.11 3.47
N LYS A 348 19.72 -3.74 3.48
CA LYS A 348 20.61 -3.84 4.64
C LYS A 348 19.93 -4.44 5.88
N VAL A 349 19.02 -5.38 5.65
CA VAL A 349 18.37 -6.15 6.72
C VAL A 349 19.30 -7.28 7.15
N PRO A 350 19.56 -7.46 8.45
CA PRO A 350 20.35 -8.58 8.97
C PRO A 350 19.79 -9.92 8.52
N ILE A 351 20.67 -10.85 8.13
CA ILE A 351 20.33 -12.19 7.67
C ILE A 351 20.78 -13.18 8.74
N ARG A 352 20.00 -14.25 8.98
CA ARG A 352 20.43 -15.30 9.92
C ARG A 352 21.63 -16.05 9.39
N ASN A 353 22.51 -16.48 10.29
CA ASN A 353 23.73 -17.24 9.96
C ASN A 353 23.44 -18.49 9.12
N ALA A 354 22.29 -19.13 9.34
CA ALA A 354 21.84 -20.28 8.54
C ALA A 354 21.78 -19.98 7.03
N TYR A 355 21.71 -18.71 6.63
CA TYR A 355 21.65 -18.26 5.24
C TYR A 355 22.89 -17.41 4.84
N HIS A 356 23.90 -17.29 5.71
CA HIS A 356 25.20 -16.71 5.37
C HIS A 356 26.09 -17.78 4.72
N GLY A 357 26.49 -17.52 3.47
CA GLY A 357 27.12 -18.52 2.60
C GLY A 357 26.02 -19.21 1.77
N GLY A 358 26.08 -19.00 0.46
CA GLY A 358 25.02 -19.40 -0.48
C GLY A 358 24.54 -20.84 -0.27
N PHE A 359 23.31 -21.11 -0.70
CA PHE A 359 22.74 -22.45 -0.82
C PHE A 359 23.63 -23.36 -1.68
N ILE A 360 24.68 -23.92 -1.09
CA ILE A 360 25.43 -25.06 -1.60
C ILE A 360 25.94 -25.85 -0.40
N ARG A 361 25.05 -26.60 0.23
CA ARG A 361 25.19 -28.06 0.35
C ARG A 361 23.82 -28.68 0.57
#